data_AF-A0AA51P1K4-F1
#
_entry.id   AF-A0AA51P1K4-F1
#
_cell.length_a   1.000
_cell.length_b   1.000
_cell.length_c   1.000
_cell.angle_alpha   90.00
_cell.angle_beta   90.00
_cell.angle_gamma   90.00
#
_symmetry.space_group_name_H-M   'P 1'
#
loop_
_entity.id
_entity.type
_entity.pdbx_description
1 polymer ?
#
loop_
_entity_poly.entity_id
_entity_poly.type
_entity_poly.pdbx_seq_one_letter_code
_entity_poly.pdbx_strand_id
1 'polypeptide(L)' 'RAIQLSLQKIILPKEEWTQYEDDKLYLTPIVEEVKKERLEREKWEK' A
#
# COMPACT_ATOMS: atom_id res chain seq x y z
N ARG A 1 -7.39 12.73 1.04
CA ARG A 1 -8.63 12.35 1.76
C ARG A 1 -8.37 11.96 3.22
N ALA A 2 -7.65 10.86 3.51
CA ALA A 2 -7.43 10.40 4.89
C ALA A 2 -6.80 11.45 5.84
N ILE A 3 -5.75 12.15 5.40
CA ILE A 3 -5.07 13.18 6.22
C ILE A 3 -6.02 14.32 6.60
N GLN A 4 -6.82 14.81 5.66
CA GLN A 4 -7.77 15.89 5.90
C GLN A 4 -8.82 15.53 6.96
N LEU A 5 -9.35 14.31 6.90
CA LEU A 5 -10.31 13.80 7.89
C LEU A 5 -9.68 13.71 9.28
N SER A 6 -8.44 13.21 9.36
CA SER A 6 -7.70 13.15 10.64
C SER A 6 -7.45 14.54 11.25
N LEU A 7 -7.14 15.54 10.43
CA LEU A 7 -6.94 16.93 10.88
C LEU A 7 -8.24 17.50 11.46
N GLN A 8 -9.36 17.25 10.79
CA GLN A 8 -10.68 17.73 11.19
C GLN A 8 -11.29 16.95 12.36
N LYS A 9 -10.67 15.85 12.80
CA LYS A 9 -11.26 14.87 13.74
C LYS A 9 -12.58 14.27 13.20
N ILE A 10 -12.61 14.19 11.86
CA ILE A 10 -13.54 13.58 10.91
C ILE A 10 -13.48 12.05 10.83
N ILE A 11 -14.56 11.27 10.99
CA ILE A 11 -14.59 9.88 10.48
C ILE A 11 -15.41 9.78 9.19
N LEU A 12 -15.10 8.79 8.34
CA LEU A 12 -15.93 8.50 7.18
C LEU A 12 -17.30 7.94 7.61
N PRO A 13 -18.37 8.23 6.85
CA PRO A 13 -19.62 7.46 6.92
C PRO A 13 -19.36 5.96 6.77
N LYS A 14 -20.17 5.13 7.45
CA LYS A 14 -19.95 3.68 7.55
C LYS A 14 -20.03 2.97 6.19
N GLU A 15 -20.85 3.51 5.30
CA GLU A 15 -21.06 3.03 3.94
C GLU A 15 -19.82 3.23 3.06
N GLU A 16 -18.93 4.15 3.44
CA GLU A 16 -17.68 4.45 2.71
C GLU A 16 -16.45 3.76 3.31
N TRP A 17 -16.63 2.89 4.32
CA TRP A 17 -15.53 2.15 4.90
C TRP A 17 -15.09 1.05 3.95
N THR A 18 -13.78 0.95 3.73
CA THR A 18 -13.20 -0.13 2.94
C THR A 18 -13.56 -1.47 3.57
N GLN A 19 -14.23 -2.32 2.80
CA GLN A 19 -14.54 -3.68 3.19
C GLN A 19 -13.31 -4.57 2.99
N TYR A 20 -13.25 -5.68 3.73
CA TYR A 20 -12.11 -6.60 3.65
C TYR A 20 -11.99 -7.22 2.25
N GLU A 21 -13.13 -7.52 1.64
CA GLU A 21 -13.26 -8.11 0.31
C GLU A 21 -12.83 -7.16 -0.80
N ASP A 22 -12.96 -5.85 -0.58
CA ASP A 22 -12.63 -4.80 -1.54
C ASP A 22 -11.17 -4.32 -1.41
N ASP A 23 -10.48 -4.66 -0.32
CA ASP A 23 -9.09 -4.25 -0.09
C ASP A 23 -8.14 -5.02 -1.00
N LYS A 24 -7.71 -4.35 -2.08
CA LYS A 24 -6.83 -4.94 -3.10
C LYS A 24 -5.38 -4.62 -2.79
N LEU A 25 -4.54 -5.65 -2.81
CA LEU A 25 -3.09 -5.54 -2.66
C LEU A 25 -2.40 -5.00 -3.93
N TYR A 26 -2.79 -3.80 -4.37
CA TYR A 26 -2.36 -3.19 -5.64
C TYR A 26 -0.84 -2.96 -5.73
N LEU A 27 -0.16 -2.76 -4.60
CA LEU A 27 1.26 -2.42 -4.57
C LEU A 27 2.17 -3.64 -4.43
N THR A 28 1.66 -4.76 -3.92
CA THR A 28 2.41 -6.00 -3.69
C THR A 28 3.21 -6.47 -4.92
N PRO A 29 2.61 -6.61 -6.14
CA PRO A 29 3.36 -7.12 -7.29
C PRO A 29 4.53 -6.20 -7.67
N ILE A 30 4.39 -4.88 -7.49
CA ILE A 30 5.44 -3.90 -7.79
C ILE A 30 6.57 -4.01 -6.76
N VAL A 31 6.22 -4.11 -5.48
CA VAL A 31 7.20 -4.22 -4.38
C VAL A 31 8.00 -5.51 -4.48
N GLU A 32 7.36 -6.61 -4.89
CA GLU A 32 8.02 -7.90 -5.12
C GLU A 32 9.06 -7.80 -6.24
N GLU A 33 8.73 -7.17 -7.36
CA GLU A 33 9.68 -6.99 -8.46
C GLU A 33 10.87 -6.10 -8.04
N VAL A 34 10.62 -4.97 -7.38
CA VAL A 34 11.68 -4.09 -6.88
C VAL A 34 12.62 -4.81 -5.90
N LYS A 35 12.06 -5.66 -5.01
CA LYS A 35 12.86 -6.48 -4.11
C LYS A 35 13.72 -7.47 -4.88
N LYS A 36 13.16 -8.13 -5.90
CA LYS A 36 13.88 -9.09 -6.73
C LYS A 36 15.03 -8.44 -7.49
N GLU A 37 14.81 -7.30 -8.14
CA GLU A 37 15.85 -6.53 -8.82
C GLU A 37 16.97 -6.10 -7.86
N ARG A 38 16.61 -5.68 -6.64
CA ARG A 38 17.61 -5.32 -5.63
C ARG A 38 18.46 -6.52 -5.24
N LEU A 39 17.84 -7.68 -4.97
CA LEU A 39 18.54 -8.92 -4.63
C LEU A 39 19.43 -9.42 -5.77
N GLU A 40 19.04 -9.21 -7.01
CA GLU A 40 19.84 -9.55 -8.18
C GLU A 40 21.12 -8.70 -8.25
N ARG A 41 20.99 -7.37 -8.07
CA ARG A 41 22.15 -6.46 -8.02
C ARG A 41 23.09 -6.80 -6.86
N GLU A 42 22.54 -7.02 -5.66
CA GLU A 42 23.33 -7.40 -4.49
C GLU A 42 24.09 -8.72 -4.69
N LYS A 43 23.54 -9.67 -5.45
CA LYS A 43 24.23 -10.92 -5.83
C LYS A 43 25.29 -10.71 -6.89
N TRP A 44 25.09 -9.77 -7.81
CA TRP A 44 26.03 -9.47 -8.87
C TRP A 44 27.27 -8.70 -8.36
N GLU A 45 27.08 -7.82 -7.39
CA GLU A 45 28.16 -7.05 -6.76
C GLU A 45 29.00 -7.86 -5.75
N LYS A 46 28.61 -9.11 -5.46
CA LYS A 46 29.26 -10.00 -4.51
C LYS A 46 30.17 -11.02 -5.20
#